data_AF-A0A8S4F270-F1
#
_entry.id   AF-A0A8S4F270-F1
#
_cell.length_a   1.000
_cell.length_b   1.000
_cell.length_c   1.000
_cell.angle_alpha   90.00
_cell.angle_beta   90.00
_cell.angle_gamma   90.00
#
_symmetry.space_group_name_H-M   'P 1'
#
loop_
_entity.id
_entity.type
_entity.pdbx_description
1 polymer ?
#
loop_
_entity_poly.entity_id
_entity_poly.type
_entity_poly.pdbx_seq_one_letter_code
_entity_poly.pdbx_strand_id
1 'polypeptide(L)' 'DPDCILPPEPGKCKARLPRYYFDPKTGSCSSKFIYGGCGGNDNRFVTETQCKDTCSSKPFAKSSKFY' A
#
# COMPACT_ATOMS: atom_id res chain seq x y z
N ASP A 1 6.28 2.95 6.14
CA ASP A 1 4.92 2.96 6.69
C ASP A 1 4.53 1.53 7.09
N PRO A 2 3.98 1.26 8.30
CA PRO A 2 3.57 -0.08 8.72
C PRO A 2 2.50 -0.71 7.80
N ASP A 3 1.72 0.08 7.08
CA ASP A 3 0.69 -0.45 6.18
C ASP A 3 1.31 -1.15 4.96
N CYS A 4 2.52 -0.76 4.55
CA CYS A 4 3.20 -1.36 3.40
C CYS A 4 3.56 -2.85 3.60
N ILE A 5 3.52 -3.37 4.82
CA ILE A 5 3.79 -4.80 5.08
C ILE A 5 2.51 -5.64 5.26
N LEU A 6 1.34 -5.00 5.26
CA LEU A 6 0.06 -5.69 5.41
C LEU A 6 -0.39 -6.33 4.09
N PRO A 7 -1.14 -7.45 4.11
CA PRO A 7 -1.78 -7.96 2.92
C PRO A 7 -2.88 -6.99 2.43
N PRO A 8 -3.16 -6.88 1.12
CA PRO A 8 -4.29 -6.08 0.64
C PRO A 8 -5.62 -6.69 1.06
N GLU A 9 -6.52 -5.88 1.62
CA GLU A 9 -7.83 -6.35 2.13
C GLU A 9 -9.02 -5.75 1.37
N PRO A 10 -9.85 -6.59 0.68
CA PRO A 10 -11.03 -6.13 -0.06
C PRO A 10 -12.06 -5.40 0.80
N GLY A 11 -12.09 -5.71 2.10
CA GLY A 11 -13.16 -5.27 2.99
C GLY A 11 -14.47 -6.00 2.72
N LYS A 12 -15.55 -5.56 3.38
CA LYS A 12 -16.85 -6.27 3.43
C LYS A 12 -17.86 -5.83 2.36
N CYS A 13 -17.64 -4.68 1.75
CA CYS A 13 -18.50 -4.15 0.69
C CYS A 13 -18.19 -4.81 -0.66
N LYS A 14 -19.08 -4.66 -1.65
CA LYS A 14 -19.04 -5.39 -2.94
C LYS A 14 -18.83 -4.47 -4.16
N ALA A 15 -18.35 -3.25 -3.97
CA ALA A 15 -17.94 -2.40 -5.09
C ALA A 15 -16.73 -3.02 -5.81
N ARG A 16 -16.50 -2.63 -7.06
CA ARG A 16 -15.31 -3.02 -7.83
C ARG A 16 -14.43 -1.81 -8.04
N LEU A 17 -13.59 -1.49 -7.05
CA LEU A 17 -12.67 -0.35 -7.11
C LEU A 17 -11.24 -0.86 -7.31
N PRO A 18 -10.65 -0.75 -8.52
CA PRO A 18 -9.24 -1.07 -8.74
C PRO A 18 -8.36 -0.20 -7.87
N ARG A 19 -7.41 -0.81 -7.17
CA ARG A 19 -6.45 -0.13 -6.30
C ARG A 19 -5.07 -0.77 -6.43
N TYR A 20 -4.07 0.03 -6.10
CA TYR A 20 -2.69 -0.42 -5.98
C TYR A 20 -2.40 -0.82 -4.53
N TYR A 21 -1.58 -1.84 -4.33
CA TYR A 21 -1.05 -2.22 -3.02
C TYR A 21 0.45 -2.48 -3.16
N PHE A 22 1.20 -2.30 -2.09
CA PHE A 22 2.61 -2.65 -2.06
C PHE A 22 2.77 -4.13 -1.74
N ASP A 23 3.50 -4.85 -2.57
CA ASP A 23 3.92 -6.22 -2.33
C ASP A 23 5.35 -6.21 -1.77
N PRO A 24 5.52 -6.44 -0.44
CA PRO A 24 6.84 -6.43 0.18
C PRO A 24 7.72 -7.59 -0.28
N LYS A 25 7.17 -8.65 -0.89
CA LYS A 25 7.96 -9.79 -1.39
C LYS A 25 8.69 -9.43 -2.68
N THR A 26 8.05 -8.65 -3.55
CA THR A 26 8.63 -8.19 -4.81
C THR A 26 9.21 -6.78 -4.70
N GLY A 27 8.89 -6.06 -3.63
CA GLY A 27 9.26 -4.65 -3.45
C GLY A 27 8.56 -3.74 -4.45
N SER A 28 7.37 -4.09 -4.93
CA SER A 28 6.70 -3.39 -6.02
C SER A 28 5.23 -3.07 -5.73
N CYS A 29 4.71 -2.03 -6.40
CA CYS A 29 3.30 -1.65 -6.34
C CYS A 29 2.50 -2.39 -7.41
N SER A 30 1.56 -3.24 -6.98
CA SER A 30 0.75 -4.09 -7.86
C SER A 30 -0.69 -3.58 -7.96
N SER A 31 -1.26 -3.56 -9.17
CA SER A 31 -2.64 -3.14 -9.46
C SER A 31 -3.69 -4.27 -9.36
N LYS A 32 -3.27 -5.48 -8.98
CA LYS A 32 -4.10 -6.70 -9.09
C LYS A 32 -5.22 -6.81 -8.04
N PHE A 33 -5.53 -5.74 -7.32
CA PHE A 33 -6.42 -5.77 -6.17
C PHE A 33 -7.70 -4.94 -6.39
N ILE A 34 -8.84 -5.53 -5.99
CA ILE A 34 -10.17 -4.90 -6.05
C ILE A 34 -10.64 -4.62 -4.63
N TYR A 35 -10.79 -3.34 -4.32
CA TYR A 35 -11.36 -2.88 -3.06
C TYR A 35 -12.89 -2.85 -3.14
N GLY A 36 -13.53 -3.43 -2.12
CA GLY A 36 -14.97 -3.53 -1.96
C GLY A 36 -15.66 -2.22 -1.63
N GLY A 37 -14.94 -1.16 -1.25
CA GLY A 37 -15.48 0.16 -0.97
C GLY A 37 -15.71 0.47 0.51
N CYS A 38 -15.55 -0.49 1.42
CA CYS A 38 -15.56 -0.23 2.86
C CYS A 38 -14.72 -1.24 3.65
N GLY A 39 -14.09 -0.78 4.74
CA GLY A 39 -13.24 -1.61 5.61
C GLY A 39 -11.87 -1.93 4.99
N GLY A 40 -11.32 -3.08 5.36
CA GLY A 40 -9.96 -3.47 4.98
C GLY A 40 -8.91 -2.63 5.70
N ASN A 41 -7.72 -2.53 5.11
CA ASN A 41 -6.60 -1.74 5.62
C ASN A 41 -6.10 -0.71 4.60
N ASP A 42 -5.01 -0.03 4.96
CA ASP A 42 -4.48 1.12 4.22
C ASP A 42 -3.34 0.77 3.25
N ASN A 43 -3.02 -0.52 3.08
CA ASN A 43 -2.20 -0.97 1.94
C ASN A 43 -3.02 -0.93 0.63
N ARG A 44 -3.50 0.26 0.27
CA ARG A 44 -4.49 0.49 -0.77
C ARG A 44 -4.42 1.93 -1.26
N PHE A 45 -3.81 2.10 -2.42
CA PHE A 45 -3.54 3.39 -3.06
C PHE A 45 -4.36 3.53 -4.34
N VAL A 46 -4.67 4.78 -4.72
CA VAL A 46 -5.43 5.06 -5.94
C VAL A 46 -4.53 4.97 -7.17
N THR A 47 -3.26 5.35 -7.04
CA THR A 47 -2.29 5.35 -8.13
C THR A 47 -1.04 4.58 -7.76
N GLU A 48 -0.32 4.09 -8.77
CA GLU A 48 0.97 3.41 -8.57
C GLU A 48 2.00 4.35 -7.93
N THR A 49 2.01 5.63 -8.35
CA THR A 49 2.90 6.65 -7.80
C THR A 49 2.66 6.86 -6.31
N GLN A 50 1.39 6.98 -5.87
CA GLN A 50 1.07 7.12 -4.45
C GLN A 50 1.58 5.93 -3.62
N CYS A 51 1.43 4.71 -4.15
CA CYS A 51 1.97 3.51 -3.53
C CYS A 51 3.50 3.56 -3.44
N LYS A 52 4.19 3.94 -4.52
CA LYS A 52 5.66 4.03 -4.56
C LYS A 52 6.19 5.11 -3.62
N ASP A 53 5.55 6.27 -3.60
CA ASP A 53 5.97 7.38 -2.73
C ASP A 53 5.81 7.02 -1.25
N THR A 54 4.78 6.24 -0.91
CA THR A 54 4.50 5.81 0.48
C THR A 54 5.39 4.64 0.91
N CYS A 55 5.59 3.66 0.02
CA CYS A 55 6.18 2.36 0.37
C CYS A 55 7.57 2.09 -0.21
N SER A 56 7.96 2.78 -1.29
CA SER A 56 9.28 2.65 -1.93
C SER A 56 10.28 3.72 -1.46
N SER A 57 9.86 4.68 -0.63
CA SER A 57 10.74 5.71 -0.07
C SER A 57 11.55 5.20 1.13
N LYS A 58 12.72 4.65 0.77
CA LYS A 58 13.99 4.51 1.49
C LYS A 58 14.20 3.29 2.42
N PRO A 59 15.39 2.65 2.31
CA PRO A 59 15.93 1.88 3.42
C PRO A 59 16.06 2.82 4.63
N PHE A 60 15.85 2.28 5.82
CA PHE A 60 16.12 2.90 7.12
C PHE A 60 17.63 3.17 7.35
N ALA A 61 18.30 3.75 6.36
CA ALA A 61 19.68 4.23 6.44
C ALA A 61 19.69 5.72 6.07
N LYS A 62 19.69 6.55 7.12
CA LYS A 62 19.90 8.02 7.15
C LYS A 62 18.67 8.91 6.89
N SER A 63 17.80 8.93 7.90
CA SER A 63 17.51 10.18 8.64
C SER A 63 17.31 9.76 10.10
N SER A 64 18.40 9.41 10.78
CA SER A 64 19.09 10.30 11.72
C SER A 64 18.15 10.78 12.84
N LYS A 65 18.33 10.15 14.00
CA LYS A 65 17.91 10.66 15.32
C LYS A 65 18.31 12.14 15.50
N PHE A 66 17.37 12.91 16.07
CA PHE A 66 17.51 14.10 16.94
C PHE A 66 18.34 15.30 16.46
N TYR A 67 17.66 16.39 16.11
CA TYR A 67 17.66 17.69 16.84
C TYR A 67 16.26 18.29 16.76
#